data_AF-A0A945Y3Z2-F1
#
_entry.id   AF-A0A945Y3Z2-F1
#
_cell.length_a   1.000
_cell.length_b   1.000
_cell.length_c   1.000
_cell.angle_alpha   90.00
_cell.angle_beta   90.00
_cell.angle_gamma   90.00
#
_symmetry.space_group_name_H-M   'P 1'
#
loop_
_entity.id
_entity.type
_entity.pdbx_description
1 polymer ?
#
loop_
_entity_poly.entity_id
_entity_poly.type
_entity_poly.pdbx_seq_one_letter_code
_entity_poly.pdbx_strand_id
1 'polypeptide(L)'
;MRKYYLIITFLFVSISSFSQDIIGDWNFFSILPETMETGENLKPISEGDAMQINEDGSFHYEIAHADLIAEGSWELNENLLSFNYTLPKEMTRIYQVSVSENSLVLNESSINYAFTKSEIIPEVIVTSGITINSISRGILGIVSLLLIAFLFSRNRKGIDWMLVAKGLGIQIIFAIFILKVSIVSSSFEFVGKIFTKIISFTQDGTMFLFRSFETGTIESPLMNFVVMILPTVIFFSALTSLFYYWRIIPKIVYGFAWLMKSTMGLSGPESVAAAGNIFLGQTESPLLVKPYLDKMTMSEMMCLMSGGMATIAGGVLAAYIGFLGGDDPVQQIMFAKHLLAASVMSAPAAVV
;
A
#
# COMPACT_ATOMS: atom_id res chain seq x y z
N MET A 1 -24.60 27.89 -9.81
CA MET A 1 -23.29 28.52 -10.13
C MET A 1 -22.27 28.54 -8.98
N ARG A 2 -22.54 27.96 -7.78
CA ARG A 2 -21.62 28.00 -6.62
C ARG A 2 -20.84 26.70 -6.35
N LYS A 3 -20.99 25.68 -7.21
CA LYS A 3 -20.40 24.33 -7.02
C LYS A 3 -19.09 24.09 -7.79
N TYR A 4 -18.75 24.93 -8.77
CA TYR A 4 -17.54 24.73 -9.59
C TYR A 4 -16.27 25.33 -8.98
N TYR A 5 -16.39 26.28 -8.05
CA TYR A 5 -15.23 26.92 -7.44
C TYR A 5 -14.48 26.04 -6.44
N LEU A 6 -15.12 25.04 -5.83
CA LEU A 6 -14.47 24.15 -4.85
C LEU A 6 -13.61 23.06 -5.49
N ILE A 7 -13.86 22.72 -6.76
CA ILE A 7 -13.07 21.72 -7.51
C ILE A 7 -11.79 22.36 -8.05
N ILE A 8 -11.81 23.66 -8.35
CA ILE A 8 -10.65 24.38 -8.91
C ILE A 8 -9.61 24.68 -7.83
N THR A 9 -10.00 24.83 -6.55
CA THR A 9 -9.05 25.09 -5.46
C THR A 9 -8.23 23.87 -5.03
N PHE A 10 -8.65 22.65 -5.39
CA PHE A 10 -7.94 21.41 -5.02
C PHE A 10 -6.88 20.98 -6.06
N LEU A 11 -6.82 21.66 -7.22
CA LEU A 11 -5.90 21.35 -8.32
C LEU A 11 -4.57 22.13 -8.27
N PHE A 12 -4.37 22.98 -7.25
CA PHE A 12 -3.18 23.82 -7.10
C PHE A 12 -2.20 23.30 -6.03
N VAL A 13 -2.06 21.98 -5.92
CA VAL A 13 -1.06 21.36 -5.04
C VAL A 13 0.08 20.81 -5.90
N SER A 14 1.19 21.55 -5.85
CA SER A 14 2.58 21.15 -6.15
C SER A 14 2.87 20.54 -7.53
N ILE A 15 3.12 21.41 -8.52
CA ILE A 15 4.12 21.11 -9.55
C ILE A 15 5.46 21.52 -8.95
N SER A 16 6.09 20.59 -8.24
CA SER A 16 7.53 20.69 -7.96
C SER A 16 8.22 20.29 -9.26
N SER A 17 8.82 21.25 -9.95
CA SER A 17 9.75 20.95 -11.03
C SER A 17 10.93 20.20 -10.41
N PHE A 18 11.06 18.91 -10.68
CA PHE A 18 12.26 18.16 -10.35
C PHE A 18 13.40 18.71 -11.21
N SER A 19 14.26 19.52 -10.61
CA SER A 19 15.62 19.72 -11.11
C SER A 19 16.34 18.38 -10.95
N GLN A 20 16.99 17.89 -12.01
CA GLN A 20 17.86 16.72 -11.91
C GLN A 20 19.12 17.15 -11.16
N ASP A 21 19.13 16.96 -9.85
CA ASP A 21 20.29 17.32 -9.01
C ASP A 21 21.28 16.15 -8.95
N ILE A 22 22.53 16.43 -9.30
CA ILE A 22 23.67 15.49 -9.23
C ILE A 22 24.14 15.30 -7.78
N ILE A 23 23.62 16.11 -6.86
CA ILE A 23 23.94 16.08 -5.43
C ILE A 23 23.41 14.77 -4.82
N GLY A 24 24.29 14.09 -4.08
CA GLY A 24 23.95 12.86 -3.36
C GLY A 24 25.11 11.87 -3.24
N ASP A 25 24.82 10.76 -2.57
CA ASP A 25 25.72 9.61 -2.47
C ASP A 25 25.50 8.67 -3.66
N TRP A 26 26.57 8.34 -4.35
CA TRP A 26 26.58 7.55 -5.58
C TRP A 26 27.50 6.34 -5.41
N ASN A 27 26.97 5.13 -5.55
CA ASN A 27 27.77 3.90 -5.51
C ASN A 27 28.34 3.59 -6.90
N PHE A 28 29.61 3.22 -6.99
CA PHE A 28 30.22 2.80 -8.24
C PHE A 28 29.59 1.51 -8.76
N PHE A 29 29.17 1.52 -10.03
CA PHE A 29 28.56 0.36 -10.69
C PHE A 29 29.52 -0.28 -11.70
N SER A 30 30.11 0.50 -12.61
CA SER A 30 31.03 -0.04 -13.63
C SER A 30 32.01 1.00 -14.19
N ILE A 31 33.14 0.50 -14.70
CA ILE A 31 34.14 1.28 -15.45
C ILE A 31 34.44 0.52 -16.74
N LEU A 32 33.82 0.96 -17.84
CA LEU A 32 33.88 0.27 -19.13
C LEU A 32 34.27 1.24 -20.26
N PRO A 33 34.94 0.77 -21.33
CA PRO A 33 35.09 1.54 -22.55
C PRO A 33 33.72 1.90 -23.14
N GLU A 34 33.60 3.09 -23.74
CA GLU A 34 32.35 3.61 -24.35
C GLU A 34 31.72 2.66 -25.38
N THR A 35 32.51 1.79 -26.00
CA THR A 35 32.07 0.80 -26.99
C THR A 35 31.44 -0.47 -26.41
N MET A 36 31.41 -0.66 -25.09
CA MET A 36 30.93 -1.88 -24.42
C MET A 36 29.94 -1.55 -23.30
N GLU A 37 28.72 -2.10 -23.38
CA GLU A 37 27.72 -2.01 -22.31
C GLU A 37 27.92 -3.09 -21.22
N THR A 38 28.63 -4.19 -21.53
CA THR A 38 28.90 -5.31 -20.60
C THR A 38 30.30 -5.87 -20.81
N GLY A 39 31.04 -6.14 -19.72
CA GLY A 39 32.42 -6.65 -19.75
C GLY A 39 33.07 -6.68 -18.36
N GLU A 40 34.31 -7.18 -18.26
CA GLU A 40 35.10 -7.03 -17.04
C GLU A 40 35.51 -5.56 -16.85
N ASN A 41 35.30 -5.03 -15.65
CA ASN A 41 35.65 -3.64 -15.33
C ASN A 41 37.16 -3.42 -15.52
N LEU A 42 37.52 -2.26 -16.10
CA LEU A 42 38.92 -1.88 -16.31
C LEU A 42 39.72 -1.77 -15.00
N LYS A 43 39.02 -1.61 -13.87
CA LYS A 43 39.56 -1.69 -12.51
C LYS A 43 38.59 -2.49 -11.63
N PRO A 44 39.09 -3.24 -10.64
CA PRO A 44 38.22 -3.94 -9.71
C PRO A 44 37.43 -2.92 -8.86
N ILE A 45 36.11 -3.08 -8.81
CA ILE A 45 35.18 -2.28 -8.00
C ILE A 45 34.60 -3.22 -6.95
N SER A 46 34.50 -2.78 -5.70
CA SER A 46 33.94 -3.55 -4.57
C SER A 46 32.66 -2.91 -4.03
N GLU A 47 31.83 -3.71 -3.33
CA GLU A 47 30.73 -3.18 -2.52
C GLU A 47 31.30 -2.25 -1.45
N GLY A 48 31.05 -0.94 -1.57
CA GLY A 48 31.57 0.10 -0.67
C GLY A 48 32.28 1.26 -1.38
N ASP A 49 32.62 1.12 -2.67
CA ASP A 49 33.21 2.21 -3.46
C ASP A 49 32.12 3.26 -3.77
N ALA A 50 32.22 4.44 -3.16
CA ALA A 50 31.19 5.48 -3.23
C ALA A 50 31.79 6.86 -3.56
N MET A 51 30.99 7.69 -4.21
CA MET A 51 31.24 9.09 -4.51
C MET A 51 30.15 9.94 -3.86
N GLN A 52 30.57 10.93 -3.08
CA GLN A 52 29.71 11.92 -2.44
C GLN A 52 29.89 13.25 -3.17
N ILE A 53 28.79 13.82 -3.66
CA ILE A 53 28.75 15.15 -4.27
C ILE A 53 27.89 16.04 -3.37
N ASN A 54 28.54 16.98 -2.68
CA ASN A 54 27.92 17.81 -1.65
C ASN A 54 27.38 19.13 -2.23
N GLU A 55 26.34 19.68 -1.59
CA GLU A 55 25.76 20.99 -1.93
C GLU A 55 26.72 22.16 -1.73
N ASP A 56 27.75 21.99 -0.88
CA ASP A 56 28.76 23.01 -0.58
C ASP A 56 29.81 23.16 -1.69
N GLY A 57 29.69 22.41 -2.79
CA GLY A 57 30.61 22.42 -3.92
C GLY A 57 31.83 21.52 -3.73
N SER A 58 31.87 20.70 -2.67
CA SER A 58 32.90 19.69 -2.46
C SER A 58 32.48 18.31 -3.00
N PHE A 59 33.46 17.50 -3.40
CA PHE A 59 33.25 16.09 -3.68
C PHE A 59 34.30 15.25 -2.95
N HIS A 60 33.90 14.03 -2.60
CA HIS A 60 34.76 13.01 -2.02
C HIS A 60 34.44 11.68 -2.70
N TYR A 61 35.46 10.90 -3.10
CA TYR A 61 35.23 9.51 -3.47
C TYR A 61 36.36 8.61 -3.02
N GLU A 62 35.99 7.38 -2.68
CA GLU A 62 36.90 6.35 -2.19
C GLU A 62 36.71 5.07 -3.00
N ILE A 63 37.84 4.48 -3.42
CA ILE A 63 37.88 3.15 -4.05
C ILE A 63 38.74 2.25 -3.16
N ALA A 64 38.09 1.43 -2.34
CA ALA A 64 38.70 0.63 -1.29
C ALA A 64 39.68 -0.43 -1.83
N HIS A 65 39.40 -1.00 -3.01
CA HIS A 65 40.30 -1.99 -3.62
C HIS A 65 41.55 -1.39 -4.28
N ALA A 66 41.58 -0.07 -4.49
CA ALA A 66 42.69 0.62 -5.14
C ALA A 66 43.45 1.57 -4.19
N ASP A 67 43.10 1.59 -2.89
CA ASP A 67 43.58 2.56 -1.89
C ASP A 67 43.57 4.01 -2.44
N LEU A 68 42.52 4.36 -3.18
CA LEU A 68 42.43 5.65 -3.86
C LEU A 68 41.35 6.51 -3.20
N ILE A 69 41.81 7.58 -2.55
CA ILE A 69 40.99 8.63 -1.98
C ILE A 69 41.20 9.89 -2.82
N ALA A 70 40.11 10.51 -3.21
CA ALA A 70 40.13 11.75 -3.95
C ALA A 70 39.11 12.75 -3.40
N GLU A 71 39.58 13.98 -3.24
CA GLU A 71 38.80 15.07 -2.66
C GLU A 71 39.06 16.33 -3.44
N GLY A 72 38.05 17.20 -3.53
CA GLY A 72 38.17 18.44 -4.27
C GLY A 72 36.90 19.26 -4.33
N SER A 73 36.91 20.25 -5.22
CA SER A 73 35.71 21.02 -5.56
C SER A 73 35.17 20.61 -6.91
N TRP A 74 33.86 20.78 -7.10
CA TRP A 74 33.20 20.49 -8.37
C TRP A 74 32.45 21.71 -8.92
N GLU A 75 32.37 21.80 -10.24
CA GLU A 75 31.59 22.81 -10.94
C GLU A 75 30.87 22.17 -12.12
N LEU A 76 29.56 22.39 -12.24
CA LEU A 76 28.76 21.89 -13.34
C LEU A 76 28.38 23.03 -14.26
N ASN A 77 28.75 22.92 -15.54
CA ASN A 77 28.35 23.85 -16.58
C ASN A 77 27.63 23.08 -17.69
N GLU A 78 26.31 23.23 -17.75
CA GLU A 78 25.40 22.43 -18.60
C GLU A 78 25.61 20.93 -18.42
N ASN A 79 26.33 20.27 -19.34
CA ASN A 79 26.61 18.84 -19.31
C ASN A 79 28.10 18.52 -19.03
N LEU A 80 28.91 19.52 -18.68
CA LEU A 80 30.32 19.36 -18.36
C LEU A 80 30.52 19.52 -16.85
N LEU A 81 30.92 18.44 -16.18
CA LEU A 81 31.28 18.43 -14.77
C LEU A 81 32.80 18.50 -14.64
N SER A 82 33.28 19.56 -13.99
CA SER A 82 34.70 19.76 -13.71
C SER A 82 34.98 19.39 -12.26
N PHE A 83 35.82 18.38 -12.03
CA PHE A 83 36.36 18.04 -10.71
C PHE A 83 37.76 18.63 -10.56
N ASN A 84 37.92 19.52 -9.60
CA ASN A 84 39.19 20.11 -9.19
C ASN A 84 39.72 19.36 -7.97
N TYR A 85 40.61 18.39 -8.21
CA TYR A 85 41.19 17.54 -7.19
C TYR A 85 42.20 18.32 -6.36
N THR A 86 42.10 18.19 -5.04
CA THR A 86 43.09 18.65 -4.06
C THR A 86 43.96 17.47 -3.59
N LEU A 87 43.34 16.29 -3.48
CA LEU A 87 43.97 14.99 -3.21
C LEU A 87 43.64 14.02 -4.35
N PRO A 88 44.56 13.12 -4.76
CA PRO A 88 45.92 12.90 -4.26
C PRO A 88 46.97 13.89 -4.82
N LYS A 89 46.62 14.64 -5.87
CA LYS A 89 47.46 15.67 -6.48
C LYS A 89 46.55 16.73 -7.11
N GLU A 90 46.97 17.99 -7.04
CA GLU A 90 46.26 19.09 -7.73
C GLU A 90 46.16 18.83 -9.23
N MET A 91 44.92 18.59 -9.69
CA MET A 91 44.58 18.32 -11.08
C MET A 91 43.11 18.68 -11.32
N THR A 92 42.79 19.17 -12.51
CA THR A 92 41.40 19.33 -12.96
C THR A 92 41.08 18.24 -13.98
N ARG A 93 39.94 17.56 -13.80
CA ARG A 93 39.37 16.64 -14.79
C ARG A 93 37.98 17.09 -15.19
N ILE A 94 37.64 16.90 -16.46
CA ILE A 94 36.37 17.33 -17.04
C ILE A 94 35.65 16.09 -17.58
N TYR A 95 34.39 15.95 -17.19
CA TYR A 95 33.53 14.83 -17.54
C TYR A 95 32.32 15.31 -18.32
N GLN A 96 31.94 14.58 -19.37
CA GLN A 96 30.59 14.70 -19.92
C GLN A 96 29.62 13.92 -19.05
N VAL A 97 28.54 14.57 -18.63
CA VAL A 97 27.59 14.00 -17.69
C VAL A 97 26.27 13.67 -18.36
N SER A 98 25.77 12.47 -18.06
CA SER A 98 24.37 12.11 -18.30
C SER A 98 23.76 11.60 -17.00
N VAL A 99 22.67 12.25 -16.58
CA VAL A 99 21.97 11.98 -15.31
C VAL A 99 20.57 11.47 -15.61
N SER A 100 20.20 10.40 -14.92
CA SER A 100 18.85 9.84 -14.82
C SER A 100 18.40 9.86 -13.36
N GLU A 101 17.15 9.48 -13.07
CA GLU A 101 16.61 9.46 -11.70
C GLU A 101 17.47 8.64 -10.71
N ASN A 102 18.08 7.55 -11.19
CA ASN A 102 18.83 6.61 -10.34
C ASN A 102 20.23 6.28 -10.85
N SER A 103 20.66 6.85 -11.98
CA SER A 103 21.97 6.58 -12.57
C SER A 103 22.68 7.85 -12.98
N LEU A 104 23.97 7.92 -12.66
CA LEU A 104 24.88 8.98 -13.08
C LEU A 104 25.97 8.33 -13.94
N VAL A 105 26.21 8.86 -15.13
CA VAL A 105 27.31 8.39 -15.99
C VAL A 105 28.22 9.56 -16.31
N LEU A 106 29.50 9.42 -15.96
CA LEU A 106 30.57 10.35 -16.28
C LEU A 106 31.41 9.76 -17.42
N ASN A 107 31.59 10.48 -18.52
CA ASN A 107 32.43 10.07 -19.63
C ASN A 107 33.72 10.91 -19.68
N GLU A 108 34.88 10.24 -19.73
CA GLU A 108 36.20 10.84 -19.92
C GLU A 108 36.97 10.03 -20.97
N SER A 109 37.36 10.65 -22.09
CA SER A 109 38.24 10.05 -23.10
C SER A 109 37.83 8.63 -23.55
N SER A 110 36.53 8.42 -23.81
CA SER A 110 35.93 7.13 -24.21
C SER A 110 35.90 6.05 -23.12
N ILE A 111 35.92 6.45 -21.85
CA ILE A 111 35.66 5.60 -20.69
C ILE A 111 34.41 6.11 -19.98
N ASN A 112 33.45 5.22 -19.74
CA ASN A 112 32.24 5.48 -18.98
C ASN A 112 32.41 5.01 -17.53
N TYR A 113 32.25 5.93 -16.59
CA TYR A 113 32.12 5.67 -15.16
C TYR A 113 30.64 5.73 -14.80
N ALA A 114 30.03 4.58 -14.54
CA ALA A 114 28.62 4.49 -14.20
C ALA A 114 28.44 4.36 -12.69
N PHE A 115 27.48 5.11 -12.16
CA PHE A 115 27.12 5.15 -10.75
C PHE A 115 25.62 4.93 -10.59
N THR A 116 25.24 4.30 -9.48
CA THR A 116 23.84 4.16 -9.06
C THR A 116 23.63 4.96 -7.78
N LYS A 117 22.53 5.71 -7.71
CA LYS A 117 22.21 6.49 -6.50
C LYS A 117 22.10 5.54 -5.31
N SER A 118 22.83 5.82 -4.24
CA SER A 118 22.76 5.02 -3.02
C SER A 118 21.31 5.07 -2.55
N GLU A 119 20.64 3.92 -2.49
CA GLU A 119 19.29 3.86 -1.94
C GLU A 119 19.41 4.36 -0.49
N ILE A 120 18.86 5.53 -0.23
CA ILE A 120 18.54 5.95 1.12
C ILE A 120 17.52 4.92 1.58
N ILE A 121 17.96 3.85 2.23
CA ILE A 121 17.07 2.97 2.97
C ILE A 121 16.37 3.94 3.91
N PRO A 122 15.07 4.25 3.71
CA PRO A 122 14.41 5.22 4.54
C PRO A 122 14.57 4.71 5.96
N GLU A 123 15.28 5.48 6.79
CA GLU A 123 15.47 5.16 8.19
C GLU A 123 14.08 4.83 8.71
N VAL A 124 13.87 3.58 9.14
CA VAL A 124 12.55 3.13 9.58
C VAL A 124 12.23 4.00 10.78
N ILE A 125 11.46 5.07 10.56
CA ILE A 125 11.00 5.96 11.61
C ILE A 125 10.11 5.06 12.47
N VAL A 126 10.70 4.50 13.51
CA VAL A 126 10.00 3.71 14.51
C VAL A 126 8.95 4.66 15.03
N THR A 127 7.69 4.40 14.68
CA THR A 127 6.59 5.34 14.96
C THR A 127 6.60 5.61 16.45
N SER A 128 7.04 6.81 16.81
CA SER A 128 7.01 7.28 18.18
C SER A 128 5.59 7.09 18.68
N GLY A 129 5.45 6.54 19.89
CA GLY A 129 4.17 6.14 20.46
C GLY A 129 3.12 7.26 20.47
N ILE A 130 1.94 6.96 21.02
CA ILE A 130 0.80 7.88 21.02
C ILE A 130 1.22 9.25 21.59
N THR A 131 1.29 10.26 20.72
CA THR A 131 1.69 11.64 21.04
C THR A 131 0.46 12.55 20.95
N ILE A 132 0.44 13.67 21.67
CA ILE A 132 -0.66 14.63 21.60
C ILE A 132 -0.87 15.13 20.16
N ASN A 133 0.22 15.30 19.41
CA ASN A 133 0.21 15.72 18.00
C ASN A 133 -0.36 14.66 17.06
N SER A 134 -0.11 13.36 17.31
CA SER A 134 -0.68 12.30 16.47
C SER A 134 -2.16 12.10 16.76
N ILE A 135 -2.59 12.20 18.02
CA ILE A 135 -4.01 12.19 18.39
C ILE A 135 -4.75 13.38 17.77
N SER A 136 -4.22 14.59 17.88
CA SER A 136 -4.89 15.79 17.35
C SER A 136 -5.03 15.74 15.82
N ARG A 137 -4.00 15.26 15.11
CA ARG A 137 -4.07 14.99 13.66
C ARG A 137 -5.12 13.94 13.32
N GLY A 138 -5.21 12.86 14.10
CA GLY A 138 -6.24 11.83 13.92
C GLY A 138 -7.66 12.37 14.11
N ILE A 139 -7.90 13.15 15.17
CA ILE A 139 -9.19 13.81 15.42
C ILE A 139 -9.52 14.78 14.29
N LEU A 140 -8.55 15.59 13.84
CA LEU A 140 -8.73 16.51 12.72
C LEU A 140 -9.11 15.76 11.43
N GLY A 141 -8.51 14.59 11.18
CA GLY A 141 -8.89 13.72 10.07
C GLY A 141 -10.35 13.26 10.15
N ILE A 142 -10.78 12.74 11.29
CA ILE A 142 -12.17 12.29 11.51
C ILE A 142 -13.14 13.47 11.33
N VAL A 143 -12.87 14.62 11.95
CA VAL A 143 -13.71 15.82 11.84
C VAL A 143 -13.79 16.31 10.39
N SER A 144 -12.68 16.24 9.64
CA SER A 144 -12.65 16.64 8.24
C SER A 144 -13.52 15.74 7.37
N LEU A 145 -13.46 14.41 7.56
CA LEU A 145 -14.30 13.46 6.83
C LEU A 145 -15.79 13.65 7.16
N LEU A 146 -16.13 13.83 8.44
CA LEU A 146 -17.49 14.13 8.87
C LEU A 146 -18.00 15.46 8.31
N LEU A 147 -17.13 16.48 8.22
CA LEU A 147 -17.47 17.77 7.63
C LEU A 147 -17.76 17.62 6.13
N ILE A 148 -16.97 16.82 5.39
CA ILE A 148 -17.24 16.52 3.99
C ILE A 148 -18.60 15.82 3.86
N ALA A 149 -18.85 14.76 4.62
CA ALA A 149 -20.14 14.06 4.62
C ALA A 149 -21.32 15.01 4.93
N PHE A 150 -21.16 15.88 5.93
CA PHE A 150 -22.15 16.89 6.30
C PHE A 150 -22.41 17.91 5.19
N LEU A 151 -21.38 18.34 4.46
CA LEU A 151 -21.50 19.28 3.34
C LEU A 151 -22.31 18.69 2.19
N PHE A 152 -22.07 17.41 1.88
CA PHE A 152 -22.77 16.66 0.82
C PHE A 152 -24.13 16.07 1.27
N SER A 153 -24.48 16.16 2.55
CA SER A 153 -25.76 15.67 3.07
C SER A 153 -26.96 16.37 2.41
N ARG A 154 -27.93 15.57 1.94
CA ARG A 154 -29.19 16.05 1.34
C ARG A 154 -30.06 16.81 2.33
N ASN A 155 -30.09 16.38 3.60
CA ASN A 155 -30.91 16.99 4.64
C ASN A 155 -30.13 17.09 5.96
N ARG A 156 -29.40 18.18 6.13
CA ARG A 156 -28.54 18.43 7.31
C ARG A 156 -29.30 18.47 8.65
N LYS A 157 -30.61 18.75 8.63
CA LYS A 157 -31.45 18.78 9.83
C LYS A 157 -31.97 17.39 10.22
N GLY A 158 -31.96 16.44 9.30
CA GLY A 158 -32.40 15.06 9.52
C GLY A 158 -31.28 14.11 9.96
N ILE A 159 -30.09 14.64 10.26
CA ILE A 159 -28.96 13.83 10.72
C ILE A 159 -29.21 13.43 12.16
N ASP A 160 -29.23 12.12 12.42
CA ASP A 160 -29.23 11.58 13.77
C ASP A 160 -27.80 11.56 14.33
N TRP A 161 -27.46 12.62 15.07
CA TRP A 161 -26.15 12.75 15.70
C TRP A 161 -25.86 11.69 16.76
N MET A 162 -26.91 11.08 17.35
CA MET A 162 -26.74 9.98 18.30
C MET A 162 -26.28 8.71 17.56
N LEU A 163 -26.84 8.44 16.38
CA LEU A 163 -26.41 7.33 15.51
C LEU A 163 -24.96 7.53 15.04
N VAL A 164 -24.62 8.74 14.58
CA VAL A 164 -23.24 9.09 14.17
C VAL A 164 -22.25 8.89 15.34
N ALA A 165 -22.56 9.41 16.52
CA ALA A 165 -21.69 9.28 17.70
C ALA A 165 -21.53 7.82 18.14
N LYS A 166 -22.61 7.03 18.12
CA LYS A 166 -22.56 5.60 18.43
C LYS A 166 -21.74 4.83 17.41
N GLY A 167 -21.90 5.09 16.12
CA GLY A 167 -21.14 4.43 15.05
C GLY A 167 -19.64 4.71 15.15
N LEU A 168 -19.25 5.97 15.37
CA LEU A 168 -17.85 6.34 15.63
C LEU A 168 -17.33 5.70 16.92
N GLY A 169 -18.14 5.69 17.98
CA GLY A 169 -17.80 5.04 19.24
C GLY A 169 -17.54 3.55 19.08
N ILE A 170 -18.40 2.84 18.34
CA ILE A 170 -18.24 1.41 18.02
C ILE A 170 -16.93 1.17 17.27
N GLN A 171 -16.62 1.98 16.25
CA GLN A 171 -15.35 1.88 15.51
C GLN A 171 -14.13 2.06 16.41
N ILE A 172 -14.13 3.08 17.28
CA ILE A 172 -13.02 3.33 18.21
C ILE A 172 -12.89 2.18 19.21
N ILE A 173 -14.00 1.68 19.75
CA ILE A 173 -14.00 0.53 20.67
C ILE A 173 -13.43 -0.71 19.98
N PHE A 174 -13.87 -1.02 18.75
CA PHE A 174 -13.35 -2.14 17.97
C PHE A 174 -11.85 -1.96 17.67
N ALA A 175 -11.41 -0.76 17.28
CA ALA A 175 -10.01 -0.46 17.04
C ALA A 175 -9.17 -0.71 18.31
N ILE A 176 -9.61 -0.23 19.46
CA ILE A 176 -8.93 -0.46 20.74
C ILE A 176 -8.91 -1.95 21.08
N PHE A 177 -10.02 -2.67 20.89
CA PHE A 177 -10.06 -4.10 21.16
C PHE A 177 -9.06 -4.87 20.28
N ILE A 178 -9.04 -4.59 18.98
CA ILE A 178 -8.14 -5.29 18.04
C ILE A 178 -6.66 -4.90 18.26
N LEU A 179 -6.38 -3.64 18.59
CA LEU A 179 -5.00 -3.13 18.68
C LEU A 179 -4.38 -3.26 20.08
N LYS A 180 -5.17 -3.16 21.16
CA LYS A 180 -4.67 -3.15 22.54
C LYS A 180 -4.97 -4.41 23.32
N VAL A 181 -6.08 -5.10 23.03
CA VAL A 181 -6.49 -6.28 23.80
C VAL A 181 -5.85 -7.52 23.18
N SER A 182 -4.86 -8.09 23.86
CA SER A 182 -4.07 -9.22 23.34
C SER A 182 -4.95 -10.41 22.92
N ILE A 183 -5.98 -10.76 23.70
CA ILE A 183 -6.83 -11.92 23.36
C ILE A 183 -7.61 -11.72 22.05
N VAL A 184 -8.07 -10.49 21.79
CA VAL A 184 -8.77 -10.13 20.55
C VAL A 184 -7.78 -10.09 19.40
N SER A 185 -6.63 -9.42 19.58
CA SER A 185 -5.55 -9.40 18.59
C SER A 185 -5.13 -10.81 18.17
N SER A 186 -4.89 -11.71 19.13
CA SER A 186 -4.52 -13.11 18.85
C SER A 186 -5.64 -13.89 18.17
N SER A 187 -6.92 -13.58 18.44
CA SER A 187 -8.05 -14.17 17.72
C SER A 187 -8.04 -13.74 16.24
N PHE A 188 -7.80 -12.46 15.94
CA PHE A 188 -7.68 -11.99 14.55
C PHE A 188 -6.45 -12.56 13.85
N GLU A 189 -5.33 -12.70 14.55
CA GLU A 189 -4.14 -13.36 14.02
C GLU A 189 -4.41 -14.84 13.71
N PHE A 190 -5.14 -15.54 14.57
CA PHE A 190 -5.59 -16.91 14.32
C PHE A 190 -6.47 -17.02 13.08
N VAL A 191 -7.45 -16.11 12.92
CA VAL A 191 -8.25 -16.05 11.69
C VAL A 191 -7.35 -15.75 10.49
N GLY A 192 -6.40 -14.82 10.61
CA GLY A 192 -5.40 -14.54 9.57
C GLY A 192 -4.63 -15.78 9.13
N LYS A 193 -4.17 -16.61 10.08
CA LYS A 193 -3.51 -17.90 9.80
C LYS A 193 -4.41 -18.89 9.05
N ILE A 194 -5.72 -18.89 9.34
CA ILE A 194 -6.69 -19.69 8.58
C ILE A 194 -6.74 -19.19 7.12
N PHE A 195 -6.83 -17.88 6.91
CA PHE A 195 -6.84 -17.30 5.55
C PHE A 195 -5.56 -17.61 4.78
N THR A 196 -4.38 -17.43 5.39
CA THR A 196 -3.11 -17.77 4.72
C THR A 196 -3.00 -19.25 4.41
N LYS A 197 -3.50 -20.12 5.30
CA LYS A 197 -3.56 -21.55 5.02
C LYS A 197 -4.49 -21.89 3.86
N ILE A 198 -5.66 -21.24 3.76
CA ILE A 198 -6.57 -21.42 2.63
C ILE A 198 -5.94 -20.93 1.31
N ILE A 199 -5.20 -19.81 1.35
CA ILE A 199 -4.46 -19.30 0.18
C ILE A 199 -3.46 -20.37 -0.29
N SER A 200 -2.74 -21.03 0.62
CA SER A 200 -1.80 -22.11 0.25
C SER A 200 -2.48 -23.28 -0.48
N PHE A 201 -3.70 -23.67 -0.09
CA PHE A 201 -4.45 -24.69 -0.82
C PHE A 201 -4.87 -24.24 -2.22
N THR A 202 -5.11 -22.95 -2.39
CA THR A 202 -5.43 -22.39 -3.71
C THR A 202 -4.18 -22.33 -4.59
N GLN A 203 -3.02 -22.01 -4.02
CA GLN A 203 -1.73 -22.07 -4.72
C GLN A 203 -1.43 -23.50 -5.18
N ASP A 204 -1.67 -24.52 -4.35
CA ASP A 204 -1.55 -25.93 -4.77
C ASP A 204 -2.47 -26.27 -5.95
N GLY A 205 -3.72 -25.80 -5.91
CA GLY A 205 -4.67 -25.97 -7.03
C GLY A 205 -4.25 -25.23 -8.30
N THR A 206 -3.67 -24.04 -8.16
CA THR A 206 -3.15 -23.23 -9.28
C THR A 206 -1.94 -23.92 -9.90
N MET A 207 -1.01 -24.40 -9.08
CA MET A 207 0.14 -25.19 -9.52
C MET A 207 -0.31 -26.47 -10.22
N PHE A 208 -1.31 -27.17 -9.70
CA PHE A 208 -1.87 -28.36 -10.35
C PHE A 208 -2.39 -28.07 -11.77
N LEU A 209 -3.08 -26.92 -11.95
CA LEU A 209 -3.68 -26.55 -13.23
C LEU A 209 -2.69 -25.98 -14.25
N PHE A 210 -1.72 -25.19 -13.80
CA PHE A 210 -0.90 -24.34 -14.68
C PHE A 210 0.59 -24.70 -14.70
N ARG A 211 1.05 -25.67 -13.91
CA ARG A 211 2.44 -26.14 -14.01
C ARG A 211 2.68 -26.84 -15.35
N SER A 212 3.85 -26.59 -15.93
CA SER A 212 4.35 -27.36 -17.07
C SER A 212 4.67 -28.79 -16.63
N PHE A 213 4.31 -29.76 -17.46
CA PHE A 213 4.60 -31.18 -17.20
C PHE A 213 6.10 -31.50 -17.29
N GLU A 214 6.87 -30.68 -18.01
CA GLU A 214 8.30 -30.86 -18.19
C GLU A 214 9.10 -30.25 -17.04
N THR A 215 8.80 -28.99 -16.67
CA THR A 215 9.56 -28.26 -15.63
C THR A 215 8.98 -28.40 -14.23
N GLY A 216 7.74 -28.88 -14.10
CA GLY A 216 7.03 -29.00 -12.81
C GLY A 216 6.64 -27.67 -12.17
N THR A 217 6.84 -26.54 -12.87
CA THR A 217 6.57 -25.18 -12.38
C THR A 217 5.74 -24.38 -13.37
N ILE A 218 5.15 -23.27 -12.93
CA ILE A 218 4.45 -22.33 -13.81
C ILE A 218 5.51 -21.56 -14.60
N GLU A 219 5.45 -21.63 -15.92
CA GLU A 219 6.42 -20.96 -16.79
C GLU A 219 6.25 -19.44 -16.75
N SER A 220 7.34 -18.69 -16.98
CA SER A 220 7.35 -17.22 -16.90
C SER A 220 6.21 -16.51 -17.65
N PRO A 221 5.76 -16.93 -18.86
CA PRO A 221 4.64 -16.29 -19.54
C PRO A 221 3.30 -16.39 -18.78
N LEU A 222 3.14 -17.45 -17.96
CA LEU A 222 1.96 -17.69 -17.15
C LEU A 222 2.06 -17.05 -15.75
N MET A 223 3.21 -16.52 -15.36
CA MET A 223 3.40 -15.80 -14.09
C MET A 223 2.83 -14.37 -14.16
N ASN A 224 1.53 -14.29 -14.43
CA ASN A 224 0.79 -13.03 -14.55
C ASN A 224 -0.39 -12.98 -13.57
N PHE A 225 -0.99 -11.80 -13.44
CA PHE A 225 -2.11 -11.54 -12.55
C PHE A 225 -3.26 -12.55 -12.72
N VAL A 226 -3.60 -12.92 -13.96
CA VAL A 226 -4.74 -13.79 -14.27
C VAL A 226 -4.55 -15.17 -13.65
N VAL A 227 -3.36 -15.76 -13.81
CA VAL A 227 -3.05 -17.10 -13.33
C VAL A 227 -2.79 -17.12 -11.82
N MET A 228 -2.13 -16.09 -11.28
CA MET A 228 -1.73 -16.09 -9.87
C MET A 228 -2.87 -15.69 -8.93
N ILE A 229 -3.85 -14.89 -9.38
CA ILE A 229 -4.83 -14.25 -8.49
C ILE A 229 -6.27 -14.70 -8.72
N LEU A 230 -6.73 -14.83 -9.97
CA LEU A 230 -8.12 -15.21 -10.23
C LEU A 230 -8.51 -16.58 -9.66
N PRO A 231 -7.63 -17.62 -9.67
CA PRO A 231 -7.95 -18.88 -9.01
C PRO A 231 -8.28 -18.73 -7.52
N THR A 232 -7.59 -17.83 -6.82
CA THR A 232 -7.87 -17.48 -5.41
C THR A 232 -9.28 -16.95 -5.25
N VAL A 233 -9.71 -16.04 -6.12
CA VAL A 233 -11.09 -15.53 -6.09
C VAL A 233 -12.11 -16.63 -6.37
N ILE A 234 -11.87 -17.49 -7.38
CA ILE A 234 -12.78 -18.60 -7.72
C ILE A 234 -12.91 -19.59 -6.55
N PHE A 235 -11.79 -19.98 -5.94
CA PHE A 235 -11.77 -20.90 -4.81
C PHE A 235 -12.53 -20.32 -3.61
N PHE A 236 -12.24 -19.07 -3.23
CA PHE A 236 -12.93 -18.42 -2.12
C PHE A 236 -14.42 -18.21 -2.38
N SER A 237 -14.83 -17.91 -3.61
CA SER A 237 -16.25 -17.83 -3.98
C SER A 237 -16.95 -19.18 -3.83
N ALA A 238 -16.32 -20.29 -4.25
CA ALA A 238 -16.85 -21.64 -4.04
C ALA A 238 -16.92 -22.00 -2.55
N LEU A 239 -15.89 -21.69 -1.77
CA LEU A 239 -15.87 -21.92 -0.32
C LEU A 239 -16.93 -21.10 0.41
N THR A 240 -17.11 -19.84 0.03
CA THR A 240 -18.13 -18.96 0.60
C THR A 240 -19.54 -19.50 0.29
N SER A 241 -19.77 -19.97 -0.94
CA SER A 241 -21.02 -20.65 -1.32
C SER A 241 -21.30 -21.89 -0.46
N LEU A 242 -20.28 -22.70 -0.17
CA LEU A 242 -20.39 -23.86 0.72
C LEU A 242 -20.78 -23.44 2.15
N PHE A 243 -20.11 -22.43 2.72
CA PHE A 243 -20.45 -21.91 4.05
C PHE A 243 -21.83 -21.27 4.11
N TYR A 244 -22.29 -20.73 2.98
CA TYR A 244 -23.66 -20.25 2.84
C TYR A 244 -24.67 -21.40 2.89
N TYR A 245 -24.42 -22.48 2.14
CA TYR A 245 -25.23 -23.70 2.15
C TYR A 245 -25.31 -24.34 3.54
N TRP A 246 -24.19 -24.41 4.27
CA TRP A 246 -24.14 -24.91 5.65
C TRP A 246 -24.68 -23.95 6.71
N ARG A 247 -25.16 -22.76 6.30
CA ARG A 247 -25.68 -21.71 7.18
C ARG A 247 -24.66 -21.22 8.22
N ILE A 248 -23.36 -21.25 7.92
CA ILE A 248 -22.33 -20.67 8.78
C ILE A 248 -22.35 -19.14 8.65
N ILE A 249 -22.22 -18.63 7.43
CA ILE A 249 -22.25 -17.17 7.15
C ILE A 249 -23.55 -16.53 7.64
N PRO A 250 -24.76 -17.06 7.33
CA PRO A 250 -26.00 -16.49 7.85
C PRO A 250 -26.07 -16.37 9.38
N LYS A 251 -25.52 -17.33 10.14
CA LYS A 251 -25.49 -17.26 11.61
C LYS A 251 -24.58 -16.15 12.12
N ILE A 252 -23.40 -16.00 11.52
CA ILE A 252 -22.45 -14.93 11.87
C ILE A 252 -23.05 -13.58 11.52
N VAL A 253 -23.59 -13.43 10.30
CA VAL A 253 -24.26 -12.21 9.84
C VAL A 253 -25.41 -11.84 10.75
N TYR A 254 -26.23 -12.79 11.20
CA TYR A 254 -27.31 -12.52 12.14
C TYR A 254 -26.79 -11.95 13.47
N GLY A 255 -25.67 -12.47 13.99
CA GLY A 255 -25.04 -11.95 15.21
C GLY A 255 -24.59 -10.49 15.07
N PHE A 256 -23.90 -10.16 13.99
CA PHE A 256 -23.50 -8.78 13.68
C PHE A 256 -24.69 -7.88 13.42
N ALA A 257 -25.69 -8.34 12.66
CA ALA A 257 -26.90 -7.59 12.38
C ALA A 257 -27.69 -7.28 13.67
N TRP A 258 -27.77 -8.25 14.60
CA TRP A 258 -28.36 -8.03 15.91
C TRP A 258 -27.59 -6.98 16.72
N LEU A 259 -26.26 -7.04 16.71
CA LEU A 259 -25.41 -6.05 17.38
C LEU A 259 -25.63 -4.64 16.80
N MET A 260 -25.62 -4.50 15.48
CA MET A 260 -25.83 -3.22 14.79
C MET A 260 -27.24 -2.68 15.04
N LYS A 261 -28.27 -3.53 14.91
CA LYS A 261 -29.65 -3.16 15.22
C LYS A 261 -29.81 -2.68 16.65
N SER A 262 -29.25 -3.41 17.61
CA SER A 262 -29.40 -3.11 19.04
C SER A 262 -28.63 -1.85 19.45
N THR A 263 -27.48 -1.59 18.85
CA THR A 263 -26.62 -0.46 19.25
C THR A 263 -26.98 0.82 18.48
N MET A 264 -27.11 0.73 17.16
CA MET A 264 -27.28 1.86 16.24
C MET A 264 -28.74 2.17 15.91
N GLY A 265 -29.70 1.30 16.27
CA GLY A 265 -31.13 1.55 16.05
C GLY A 265 -31.58 1.32 14.60
N LEU A 266 -30.82 0.53 13.85
CA LEU A 266 -31.04 0.28 12.44
C LEU A 266 -32.25 -0.63 12.16
N SER A 267 -32.80 -0.53 10.95
CA SER A 267 -33.81 -1.44 10.44
C SER A 267 -33.25 -2.86 10.28
N GLY A 268 -34.13 -3.86 10.32
CA GLY A 268 -33.73 -5.27 10.16
C GLY A 268 -32.97 -5.52 8.85
N PRO A 269 -33.54 -5.14 7.69
CA PRO A 269 -32.88 -5.31 6.41
C PRO A 269 -31.54 -4.55 6.29
N GLU A 270 -31.46 -3.29 6.71
CA GLU A 270 -30.18 -2.55 6.59
C GLU A 270 -29.09 -3.14 7.51
N SER A 271 -29.47 -3.60 8.71
CA SER A 271 -28.53 -4.26 9.63
C SER A 271 -27.99 -5.57 9.06
N VAL A 272 -28.84 -6.37 8.43
CA VAL A 272 -28.44 -7.65 7.81
C VAL A 272 -27.56 -7.41 6.59
N ALA A 273 -27.87 -6.40 5.78
CA ALA A 273 -27.04 -6.04 4.63
C ALA A 273 -25.67 -5.48 5.05
N ALA A 274 -25.62 -4.60 6.04
CA ALA A 274 -24.37 -4.04 6.55
C ALA A 274 -23.48 -5.11 7.20
N ALA A 275 -24.08 -6.02 7.99
CA ALA A 275 -23.37 -7.17 8.55
C ALA A 275 -22.91 -8.18 7.48
N GLY A 276 -23.72 -8.38 6.43
CA GLY A 276 -23.39 -9.24 5.30
C GLY A 276 -22.15 -8.75 4.55
N ASN A 277 -22.04 -7.43 4.35
CA ASN A 277 -20.94 -6.79 3.63
C ASN A 277 -19.56 -6.98 4.30
N ILE A 278 -19.49 -7.35 5.57
CA ILE A 278 -18.22 -7.70 6.24
C ILE A 278 -17.54 -8.91 5.58
N PHE A 279 -18.33 -9.83 5.02
CA PHE A 279 -17.86 -11.11 4.50
C PHE A 279 -18.17 -11.29 3.00
N LEU A 280 -19.32 -10.78 2.56
CA LEU A 280 -19.84 -10.91 1.21
C LEU A 280 -19.58 -9.64 0.41
N GLY A 281 -19.47 -9.79 -0.92
CA GLY A 281 -19.31 -8.64 -1.80
C GLY A 281 -20.57 -7.78 -1.94
N GLN A 282 -20.38 -6.57 -2.50
CA GLN A 282 -21.43 -5.60 -2.78
C GLN A 282 -22.60 -6.13 -3.64
N THR A 283 -22.38 -7.17 -4.44
CA THR A 283 -23.42 -7.82 -5.27
C THR A 283 -24.10 -8.99 -4.57
N GLU A 284 -23.48 -9.55 -3.53
CA GLU A 284 -23.93 -10.77 -2.83
C GLU A 284 -24.70 -10.43 -1.56
N SER A 285 -24.23 -9.43 -0.81
CA SER A 285 -24.90 -8.99 0.42
C SER A 285 -26.36 -8.53 0.20
N PRO A 286 -26.71 -7.79 -0.88
CA PRO A 286 -28.10 -7.42 -1.13
C PRO A 286 -29.04 -8.63 -1.32
N LEU A 287 -28.51 -9.79 -1.74
CA LEU A 287 -29.30 -11.02 -1.90
C LEU A 287 -29.82 -11.55 -0.56
N LEU A 288 -29.15 -11.24 0.56
CA LEU A 288 -29.60 -11.59 1.91
C LEU A 288 -30.94 -10.95 2.26
N VAL A 289 -31.19 -9.77 1.69
CA VAL A 289 -32.35 -8.94 1.99
C VAL A 289 -33.23 -8.71 0.76
N LYS A 290 -33.05 -9.53 -0.28
CA LYS A 290 -33.76 -9.45 -1.56
C LYS A 290 -35.28 -9.19 -1.43
N PRO A 291 -36.03 -9.89 -0.54
CA PRO A 291 -37.48 -9.66 -0.41
C PRO A 291 -37.87 -8.28 0.11
N TYR A 292 -36.92 -7.54 0.67
CA TYR A 292 -37.13 -6.24 1.33
C TYR A 292 -36.61 -5.07 0.50
N LEU A 293 -35.81 -5.30 -0.54
CA LEU A 293 -35.18 -4.24 -1.34
C LEU A 293 -36.21 -3.26 -1.91
N ASP A 294 -37.33 -3.76 -2.45
CA ASP A 294 -38.39 -2.92 -3.04
C ASP A 294 -39.15 -2.08 -2.00
N LYS A 295 -39.01 -2.42 -0.71
CA LYS A 295 -39.69 -1.76 0.42
C LYS A 295 -38.75 -0.85 1.21
N MET A 296 -37.46 -0.83 0.88
CA MET A 296 -36.48 0.01 1.54
C MET A 296 -36.73 1.48 1.22
N THR A 297 -36.57 2.32 2.23
CA THR A 297 -36.46 3.77 2.05
C THR A 297 -35.17 4.11 1.30
N MET A 298 -35.11 5.32 0.74
CA MET A 298 -33.89 5.80 0.06
C MET A 298 -32.67 5.85 1.01
N SER A 299 -32.90 6.05 2.32
CA SER A 299 -31.82 6.04 3.31
C SER A 299 -31.28 4.62 3.54
N GLU A 300 -32.17 3.63 3.70
CA GLU A 300 -31.78 2.22 3.84
C GLU A 300 -31.06 1.71 2.58
N MET A 301 -31.53 2.12 1.40
CA MET A 301 -30.88 1.77 0.14
C MET A 301 -29.50 2.42 0.01
N MET A 302 -29.35 3.69 0.40
CA MET A 302 -28.05 4.37 0.43
C MET A 302 -27.10 3.70 1.44
N CYS A 303 -27.59 3.34 2.61
CA CYS A 303 -26.81 2.62 3.63
C CYS A 303 -26.34 1.26 3.10
N LEU A 304 -27.20 0.52 2.41
CA LEU A 304 -26.85 -0.77 1.79
C LEU A 304 -25.77 -0.61 0.71
N MET A 305 -25.88 0.41 -0.14
CA MET A 305 -24.90 0.69 -1.20
C MET A 305 -23.56 1.19 -0.63
N SER A 306 -23.60 2.12 0.33
CA SER A 306 -22.42 2.63 1.04
C SER A 306 -21.69 1.49 1.75
N GLY A 307 -22.43 0.61 2.42
CA GLY A 307 -21.91 -0.58 3.07
C GLY A 307 -21.13 -1.49 2.12
N GLY A 308 -21.65 -1.71 0.90
CA GLY A 308 -20.97 -2.54 -0.08
C GLY A 308 -19.69 -1.92 -0.64
N MET A 309 -19.63 -0.59 -0.70
CA MET A 309 -18.44 0.16 -1.18
C MET A 309 -17.38 0.34 -0.11
N ALA A 310 -17.77 0.33 1.16
CA ALA A 310 -16.88 0.52 2.29
C ALA A 310 -16.13 -0.76 2.70
N THR A 311 -16.60 -1.93 2.28
CA THR A 311 -16.03 -3.23 2.64
C THR A 311 -15.42 -3.94 1.44
N ILE A 312 -14.75 -5.06 1.70
CA ILE A 312 -14.18 -5.94 0.68
C ILE A 312 -14.73 -7.36 0.84
N ALA A 313 -14.98 -8.03 -0.28
CA ALA A 313 -15.40 -9.43 -0.29
C ALA A 313 -14.25 -10.36 0.14
N GLY A 314 -14.57 -11.49 0.78
CA GLY A 314 -13.57 -12.47 1.23
C GLY A 314 -12.61 -12.94 0.13
N GLY A 315 -13.09 -13.12 -1.11
CA GLY A 315 -12.24 -13.54 -2.23
C GLY A 315 -11.20 -12.50 -2.65
N VAL A 316 -11.57 -11.21 -2.64
CA VAL A 316 -10.65 -10.12 -2.98
C VAL A 316 -9.72 -9.81 -1.80
N LEU A 317 -10.20 -9.99 -0.56
CA LEU A 317 -9.37 -9.93 0.64
C LEU A 317 -8.21 -10.93 0.57
N ALA A 318 -8.47 -12.17 0.16
CA ALA A 318 -7.41 -13.18 -0.02
C ALA A 318 -6.38 -12.80 -1.09
N ALA A 319 -6.83 -12.20 -2.21
CA ALA A 319 -5.94 -11.69 -3.24
C ALA A 319 -5.01 -10.57 -2.71
N TYR A 320 -5.55 -9.62 -1.94
CA TYR A 320 -4.74 -8.55 -1.35
C TYR A 320 -3.76 -9.04 -0.29
N ILE A 321 -4.12 -10.07 0.49
CA ILE A 321 -3.18 -10.71 1.42
C ILE A 321 -1.99 -11.28 0.66
N GLY A 322 -2.24 -12.01 -0.44
CA GLY A 322 -1.17 -12.55 -1.27
C GLY A 322 -0.31 -11.47 -1.93
N PHE A 323 -0.92 -10.40 -2.43
CA PHE A 323 -0.20 -9.31 -3.09
C PHE A 323 0.66 -8.48 -2.12
N LEU A 324 0.09 -8.07 -0.99
CA LEU A 324 0.76 -7.20 -0.03
C LEU A 324 1.74 -7.97 0.87
N GLY A 325 1.43 -9.22 1.20
CA GLY A 325 2.30 -10.07 2.02
C GLY A 325 3.41 -10.77 1.24
N GLY A 326 3.34 -10.79 -0.09
CA GLY A 326 4.30 -11.50 -0.93
C GLY A 326 4.44 -12.97 -0.54
N ASP A 327 5.67 -13.47 -0.52
CA ASP A 327 5.99 -14.84 -0.13
C ASP A 327 6.28 -15.01 1.38
N ASP A 328 6.24 -13.92 2.17
CA ASP A 328 6.51 -13.95 3.61
C ASP A 328 5.24 -14.27 4.41
N PRO A 329 5.14 -15.44 5.08
CA PRO A 329 3.97 -15.80 5.87
C PRO A 329 3.67 -14.83 7.01
N VAL A 330 4.70 -14.19 7.59
CA VAL A 330 4.53 -13.24 8.70
C VAL A 330 3.83 -11.98 8.20
N GLN A 331 4.26 -11.46 7.04
CA GLN A 331 3.62 -10.30 6.41
C GLN A 331 2.20 -10.61 5.95
N GLN A 332 1.96 -11.78 5.36
CA GLN A 332 0.60 -12.20 4.97
C GLN A 332 -0.35 -12.24 6.17
N ILE A 333 0.09 -12.78 7.33
CA ILE A 333 -0.73 -12.80 8.55
C ILE A 333 -0.96 -11.36 9.05
N MET A 334 0.05 -10.50 8.98
CA MET A 334 -0.08 -9.09 9.35
C MET A 334 -1.13 -8.39 8.47
N PHE A 335 -1.03 -8.49 7.15
CA PHE A 335 -2.01 -7.87 6.24
C PHE A 335 -3.40 -8.49 6.38
N ALA A 336 -3.49 -9.81 6.58
CA ALA A 336 -4.76 -10.47 6.86
C ALA A 336 -5.43 -9.88 8.11
N LYS A 337 -4.68 -9.70 9.20
CA LYS A 337 -5.17 -9.04 10.42
C LYS A 337 -5.68 -7.62 10.14
N HIS A 338 -4.94 -6.81 9.40
CA HIS A 338 -5.33 -5.44 9.08
C HIS A 338 -6.58 -5.38 8.20
N LEU A 339 -6.64 -6.19 7.14
CA LEU A 339 -7.77 -6.24 6.20
C LEU A 339 -9.04 -6.78 6.86
N LEU A 340 -8.92 -7.80 7.72
CA LEU A 340 -10.05 -8.32 8.51
C LEU A 340 -10.57 -7.27 9.51
N ALA A 341 -9.66 -6.58 10.20
CA ALA A 341 -10.03 -5.50 11.12
C ALA A 341 -10.74 -4.36 10.38
N ALA A 342 -10.19 -3.94 9.23
CA ALA A 342 -10.79 -2.93 8.38
C ALA A 342 -12.20 -3.32 7.93
N SER A 343 -12.41 -4.55 7.44
CA SER A 343 -13.73 -5.00 6.99
C SER A 343 -14.79 -4.94 8.10
N VAL A 344 -14.45 -5.37 9.32
CA VAL A 344 -15.37 -5.31 10.48
C VAL A 344 -15.65 -3.86 10.90
N MET A 345 -14.64 -2.99 10.90
CA MET A 345 -14.80 -1.58 11.26
C MET A 345 -15.56 -0.78 10.20
N SER A 346 -15.49 -1.18 8.94
CA SER A 346 -16.21 -0.54 7.84
C SER A 346 -17.72 -0.69 7.93
N ALA A 347 -18.26 -1.74 8.54
CA ALA A 347 -19.70 -1.93 8.67
C ALA A 347 -20.40 -0.80 9.47
N PRO A 348 -19.98 -0.47 10.71
CA PRO A 348 -20.53 0.70 11.41
C PRO A 348 -20.08 2.03 10.78
N ALA A 349 -18.94 2.08 10.07
CA ALA A 349 -18.49 3.28 9.39
C ALA A 349 -19.34 3.66 8.18
N ALA A 350 -19.83 2.68 7.43
CA ALA A 350 -20.68 2.93 6.27
C ALA A 350 -22.07 3.47 6.63
N VAL A 351 -22.49 3.22 7.87
CA VAL A 351 -23.76 3.68 8.44
C VAL A 351 -23.67 5.12 8.96
N VAL A 352 -22.48 5.53 9.42
CA VAL A 352 -22.15 6.90 9.84
C VAL A 352 -22.06 7.82 8.62
#